data_AF-A0A1F3E403-F1
#
_entry.id   AF-A0A1F3E403-F1
#
_cell.length_a   1.000
_cell.length_b   1.000
_cell.length_c   1.000
_cell.angle_alpha   90.00
_cell.angle_beta   90.00
_cell.angle_gamma   90.00
#
_symmetry.space_group_name_H-M   'P 1'
#
loop_
_entity.id
_entity.type
_entity.pdbx_description
1 polymer ?
#
loop_
_entity_poly.entity_id
_entity_poly.type
_entity_poly.pdbx_seq_one_letter_code
_entity_poly.pdbx_strand_id
1 'polypeptide(L)' 'MTKRNAIIASVLLIISSLVINILIKDTNTTLNIELISFFSGFLFGIGIAFLFVTLFKKKQD' A
#
# COMPACT_ATOMS: atom_id res chain seq x y z
N MET A 1 -3.24 -8.20 -21.64
CA MET A 1 -2.81 -7.11 -20.75
C MET A 1 -3.68 -5.89 -21.03
N THR A 2 -4.54 -5.49 -20.10
CA THR A 2 -5.39 -4.31 -20.30
C THR A 2 -4.59 -3.04 -19.95
N LYS A 3 -4.82 -1.95 -20.69
CA LYS A 3 -4.18 -0.63 -20.46
C LYS A 3 -4.27 -0.19 -18.99
N ARG A 4 -5.34 -0.60 -18.29
CA ARG A 4 -5.56 -0.39 -16.86
C ARG A 4 -4.46 -0.99 -15.98
N ASN A 5 -4.00 -2.20 -16.29
CA ASN A 5 -2.95 -2.86 -15.50
C ASN A 5 -1.60 -2.17 -15.69
N ALA A 6 -1.33 -1.61 -16.87
CA ALA A 6 -0.11 -0.84 -17.12
C ALA A 6 -0.10 0.46 -16.30
N ILE A 7 -1.23 1.18 -16.25
CA ILE A 7 -1.35 2.40 -15.43
C ILE A 7 -1.15 2.09 -13.95
N ILE A 8 -1.79 1.02 -13.44
CA ILE A 8 -1.64 0.60 -12.05
C ILE A 8 -0.18 0.23 -11.74
N ALA A 9 0.48 -0.52 -12.64
CA ALA A 9 1.89 -0.88 -12.47
C ALA A 9 2.81 0.35 -12.47
N SER A 10 2.57 1.32 -13.35
CA SER A 10 3.34 2.57 -13.38
C SER A 10 3.19 3.38 -12.09
N VAL A 11 1.97 3.50 -11.55
CA VAL A 11 1.74 4.18 -10.27
C VAL A 11 2.44 3.45 -9.13
N LEU A 12 2.40 2.12 -9.12
CA LEU A 12 3.05 1.30 -8.11
C LEU A 12 4.59 1.46 -8.14
N LEU A 13 5.18 1.56 -9.33
CA LEU A 13 6.61 1.79 -9.52
C LEU A 13 7.04 3.18 -9.04
N ILE A 14 6.24 4.22 -9.26
CA ILE A 14 6.52 5.58 -8.77
C ILE A 14 6.53 5.59 -7.23
N ILE A 15 5.51 4.99 -6.61
CA ILE A 15 5.42 4.88 -5.15
C ILE A 15 6.61 4.10 -4.59
N SER A 16 6.97 2.98 -5.23
CA SER A 16 8.11 2.16 -4.82
C SER A 16 9.43 2.93 -4.91
N SER A 17 9.64 3.69 -5.99
CA SER A 17 10.83 4.54 -6.15
C SER A 17 10.94 5.62 -5.08
N LEU A 18 9.80 6.21 -4.68
CA LEU A 18 9.75 7.21 -3.61
C LEU A 18 10.15 6.59 -2.26
N VAL A 19 9.59 5.41 -1.95
CA VAL A 19 9.90 4.66 -0.72
C VAL A 19 11.37 4.27 -0.70
N ILE A 20 11.92 3.76 -1.81
CA ILE A 20 13.33 3.37 -1.91
C ILE A 20 14.24 4.59 -1.73
N ASN A 21 13.93 5.74 -2.33
CA ASN A 21 14.70 6.96 -2.12
C ASN A 21 14.71 7.41 -0.66
N ILE A 22 13.55 7.37 0.00
CA ILE A 22 13.43 7.70 1.42
C ILE A 22 14.25 6.71 2.27
N LEU A 23 14.20 5.42 1.93
CA LEU A 23 14.89 4.36 2.67
C LEU A 23 16.42 4.40 2.49
N ILE A 24 16.91 4.76 1.30
CA ILE A 24 18.34 4.91 1.00
C ILE A 24 18.90 6.18 1.63
N LYS A 25 18.10 7.24 1.74
CA LYS A 25 18.58 8.57 2.14
C LYS A 25 18.80 8.74 3.64
N ASP A 26 18.28 7.86 4.50
CA ASP A 26 18.30 8.14 5.94
C ASP A 26 18.67 6.99 6.87
N THR A 27 19.89 7.11 7.40
CA THR A 27 20.36 6.63 8.71
C THR A 27 19.68 7.36 9.88
N ASN A 28 18.47 7.89 9.70
CA ASN A 28 17.70 8.64 10.70
C ASN A 28 16.55 7.79 11.25
N THR A 29 16.62 7.45 12.53
CA THR A 29 15.68 6.60 13.28
C THR A 29 14.22 7.06 13.21
N THR A 30 13.98 8.36 13.05
CA THR A 30 12.65 8.98 12.95
C THR A 30 11.92 8.62 11.65
N LEU A 31 12.62 8.59 10.52
CA LEU A 31 12.00 8.26 9.22
C LEU A 31 11.60 6.78 9.13
N ASN A 32 12.39 5.90 9.74
CA ASN A 32 12.03 4.48 9.84
C ASN A 32 10.72 4.27 10.61
N ILE A 33 10.51 5.04 11.69
CA ILE A 33 9.28 4.97 12.50
C ILE A 33 8.08 5.47 11.68
N GLU A 34 8.22 6.58 10.95
CA GLU A 34 7.16 7.08 10.07
C GLU A 34 6.81 6.09 8.96
N LEU A 35 7.81 5.46 8.35
CA LEU A 35 7.61 4.48 7.29
C LEU A 35 6.89 3.23 7.82
N ILE A 36 7.32 2.71 8.97
CA ILE A 36 6.64 1.59 9.65
C ILE A 36 5.20 1.98 10.00
N SER A 37 4.97 3.19 10.50
CA SER A 37 3.63 3.67 10.85
C SER A 37 2.74 3.83 9.62
N PHE A 38 3.29 4.31 8.51
CA PHE A 38 2.59 4.41 7.22
C PHE A 38 2.18 3.04 6.68
N PHE A 39 3.12 2.08 6.63
CA PHE A 39 2.84 0.72 6.17
C PHE A 39 1.88 -0.02 7.11
N SER A 40 1.99 0.18 8.42
CA SER A 40 1.06 -0.36 9.41
C SER A 40 -0.36 0.16 9.19
N GLY A 41 -0.52 1.47 8.97
CA GLY A 41 -1.81 2.08 8.64
C GLY A 41 -2.38 1.57 7.31
N PHE A 42 -1.54 1.39 6.29
CA PHE A 42 -1.95 0.85 5.00
C PHE A 42 -2.42 -0.61 5.10
N LEU A 43 -1.66 -1.46 5.80
CA LEU A 43 -2.03 -2.86 6.08
C LEU A 43 -3.33 -2.95 6.86
N PHE A 44 -3.52 -2.08 7.86
CA PHE A 44 -4.75 -2.01 8.64
C PHE A 44 -5.94 -1.59 7.77
N GLY A 45 -5.76 -0.58 6.91
CA GLY A 45 -6.78 -0.13 5.96
C GLY A 45 -7.19 -1.23 4.97
N ILE A 46 -6.22 -1.98 4.41
CA ILE A 46 -6.50 -3.13 3.55
C ILE A 46 -7.21 -4.24 4.34
N GLY A 47 -6.78 -4.53 5.56
CA GLY A 47 -7.40 -5.52 6.43
C GLY A 47 -8.87 -5.22 6.70
N ILE A 48 -9.19 -3.95 6.99
CA ILE A 48 -10.58 -3.50 7.17
C ILE A 48 -11.35 -3.61 5.86
N ALA A 49 -10.80 -3.13 4.75
CA ALA A 49 -11.47 -3.21 3.45
C ALA A 49 -11.76 -4.65 3.04
N PHE A 50 -10.82 -5.56 3.29
CA PHE A 50 -10.98 -6.99 3.05
C PHE A 50 -12.05 -7.59 3.97
N LEU A 51 -12.05 -7.26 5.27
CA LEU A 51 -13.09 -7.66 6.21
C LEU A 51 -14.47 -7.16 5.78
N PHE A 52 -14.57 -5.92 5.33
CA PHE A 52 -15.81 -5.32 4.86
C PHE A 52 -16.33 -6.04 3.62
N VAL A 53 -15.47 -6.28 2.63
CA VAL A 53 -15.81 -7.05 1.44
C VAL A 53 -16.20 -8.49 1.80
N THR A 54 -15.54 -9.11 2.78
CA THR A 54 -15.82 -10.50 3.17
C THR A 54 -17.13 -10.63 3.95
N LEU A 55 -17.38 -9.74 4.91
CA LEU A 55 -18.58 -9.76 5.75
C LEU A 55 -19.82 -9.21 5.04
N PHE A 56 -19.66 -8.22 4.17
CA PHE A 56 -20.77 -7.60 3.42
C PHE A 56 -20.89 -8.09 1.98
N LYS A 57 -20.07 -9.05 1.52
CA LYS A 57 -20.41 -9.86 0.35
C LYS A 57 -21.65 -10.67 0.70
N LYS A 58 -22.82 -10.09 0.43
CA LYS A 58 -24.08 -10.80 0.41
C LYS A 58 -23.90 -11.97 -0.57
N LYS A 59 -24.04 -13.19 -0.04
CA LYS A 59 -24.12 -14.43 -0.81
C LYS A 59 -25.22 -14.22 -1.86
N GLN A 60 -24.83 -13.99 -3.11
CA GLN A 60 -25.74 -14.13 -4.24
C GLN A 60 -25.88 -15.64 -4.43
N ASP A 61 -26.86 -16.21 -3.70
CA ASP A 61 -27.50 -17.46 -4.09
C ASP A 61 -28.39 -17.19 -5.33
#